data_AF-A0A0Q8H6I8-F1
#
_entry.id   AF-A0A0Q8H6I8-F1
#
_cell.length_a   1.000
_cell.length_b   1.000
_cell.length_c   1.000
_cell.angle_alpha   90.00
_cell.angle_beta   90.00
_cell.angle_gamma   90.00
#
_symmetry.space_group_name_H-M   'P 1'
#
loop_
_entity.id
_entity.type
_entity.pdbx_description
1 polymer ?
#
loop_
_entity_poly.entity_id
_entity_poly.type
_entity_poly.pdbx_seq_one_letter_code
_entity_poly.pdbx_strand_id
1 'polypeptide(L)'
;MKPSPQALAAWLLGACVCASHAQTSSPFPPPSEDMGKYVKNSGGGLDTGCTYRSGGPLVVQLKVPAPVNDSMLDADGRIQSGKLAKLIADKVIGPRVKVSFPVYDIDDKAVTDGTYQPEVDRLSWNGEFIQTLSGFNNTWVNDSFEIDIAKVKFAGRDVAQGALNEFKVDIDTANTDEYWCMSIDWVGVEFQAAYPFVLAHGIAANRDTWLNADAPGVIAEMDKAGVLYERFSTANPNGAVADNAVGLKSQIQGYLDTYKAKKVNLIVHSKGGLDSQALAAISAPAFEVLSLGTLSTPHRGSVVADLTLLQRAVANIYTNNGADPNGFAQSFVSSTVAGMASGFGAGPQPPGLVDLTTTSANNAIAAGIRGNVANTYTVGADAGPMCGSAPTNGQIDPMNPISGVPLIGTYTYNALRLAYQSICSYASAVQLNFEVLPTFNPDVPPITVLTYATVAAPAPNPNDVVVGFTSANPGWGTPLGNNASTNHSTVKNAGNVRKILDKAIPLR
;
A
#
# COMPACT_ATOMS: atom_id res chain seq x y z
N MET A 1 25.04 -48.72 33.32
CA MET A 1 25.87 -49.05 32.14
C MET A 1 25.76 -47.90 31.16
N LYS A 2 26.84 -47.14 30.96
CA LYS A 2 26.94 -46.10 29.92
C LYS A 2 27.39 -46.78 28.62
N PRO A 3 26.79 -46.51 27.45
CA PRO A 3 27.39 -46.84 26.16
C PRO A 3 28.29 -45.70 25.68
N SER A 4 29.37 -46.07 25.01
CA SER A 4 30.47 -45.24 24.51
C SER A 4 30.15 -44.51 23.19
N PRO A 5 30.91 -43.45 22.85
CA PRO A 5 30.70 -42.67 21.63
C PRO A 5 31.66 -43.11 20.52
N GLN A 6 31.25 -44.04 19.66
CA GLN A 6 31.88 -44.29 18.36
C GLN A 6 30.83 -44.72 17.34
N ALA A 7 30.11 -43.74 16.77
CA ALA A 7 29.36 -43.89 15.52
C ALA A 7 28.94 -42.50 15.02
N LEU A 8 29.88 -41.69 14.56
CA LEU A 8 29.62 -40.42 13.89
C LEU A 8 30.73 -40.19 12.85
N ALA A 9 30.65 -40.93 11.75
CA ALA A 9 31.46 -40.68 10.57
C ALA A 9 30.78 -41.33 9.35
N ALA A 10 29.72 -40.71 8.83
CA ALA A 10 29.36 -40.79 7.42
C ALA A 10 28.27 -39.76 7.09
N TRP A 11 28.42 -39.09 5.95
CA TRP A 11 27.42 -38.26 5.24
C TRP A 11 27.28 -36.79 5.67
N LEU A 12 28.32 -36.01 5.40
CA LEU A 12 28.21 -34.59 5.04
C LEU A 12 29.07 -34.34 3.80
N LEU A 13 28.64 -34.86 2.65
CA LEU A 13 29.02 -34.27 1.36
C LEU A 13 28.07 -33.10 1.13
N GLY A 14 28.46 -31.94 1.66
CA GLY A 14 27.80 -30.68 1.36
C GLY A 14 27.95 -30.41 -0.13
N ALA A 15 26.82 -30.37 -0.84
CA ALA A 15 26.74 -29.70 -2.12
C ALA A 15 27.14 -28.24 -1.89
N CYS A 16 28.35 -27.88 -2.29
CA CYS A 16 28.77 -26.50 -2.38
C CYS A 16 27.95 -25.88 -3.51
N VAL A 17 26.80 -25.29 -3.16
CA VAL A 17 26.10 -24.39 -4.05
C VAL A 17 27.03 -23.20 -4.20
N CYS A 18 27.79 -23.16 -5.30
CA CYS A 18 28.44 -21.93 -5.73
C CYS A 18 27.34 -20.91 -5.98
N ALA A 19 27.03 -20.12 -4.94
CA ALA A 19 26.40 -18.84 -5.15
C ALA A 19 27.35 -18.07 -6.09
N SER A 20 26.91 -17.83 -7.31
CA SER A 20 27.56 -16.93 -8.24
C SER A 20 27.55 -15.55 -7.60
N HIS A 21 28.59 -15.24 -6.82
CA HIS A 21 28.78 -13.92 -6.25
C HIS A 21 28.93 -12.94 -7.43
N ALA A 22 28.27 -11.78 -7.34
CA ALA A 22 28.46 -10.69 -8.30
C ALA A 22 29.96 -10.46 -8.49
N GLN A 23 30.47 -10.66 -9.70
CA GLN A 23 31.89 -10.60 -9.99
C GLN A 23 32.20 -9.23 -10.58
N THR A 24 32.29 -8.19 -9.76
CA THR A 24 32.68 -6.86 -10.26
C THR A 24 34.12 -6.87 -10.75
N SER A 25 34.31 -6.82 -12.07
CA SER A 25 35.63 -6.82 -12.72
C SER A 25 36.19 -5.41 -12.98
N SER A 26 35.32 -4.40 -13.02
CA SER A 26 35.70 -3.00 -13.16
C SER A 26 35.91 -2.31 -11.80
N PRO A 27 36.60 -1.14 -11.74
CA PRO A 27 36.69 -0.33 -10.53
C PRO A 27 35.38 0.43 -10.22
N PHE A 28 34.35 0.31 -11.06
CA PHE A 28 33.07 1.00 -10.90
C PHE A 28 32.03 0.04 -10.32
N PRO A 29 31.65 0.18 -9.05
CA PRO A 29 30.66 -0.73 -8.46
C PRO A 29 29.27 -0.53 -9.11
N PRO A 30 28.48 -1.60 -9.26
CA PRO A 30 27.11 -1.49 -9.74
C PRO A 30 26.26 -0.65 -8.77
N PRO A 31 25.30 0.13 -9.28
CA PRO A 31 24.41 0.89 -8.41
C PRO A 31 23.55 -0.03 -7.56
N SER A 32 23.23 0.42 -6.34
CA SER A 32 22.29 -0.31 -5.47
C SER A 32 20.89 -0.31 -6.10
N GLU A 33 20.29 -1.49 -6.17
CA GLU A 33 18.96 -1.63 -6.76
C GLU A 33 17.87 -1.04 -5.86
N ASP A 34 16.87 -0.47 -6.53
CA ASP A 34 15.69 0.16 -5.96
C ASP A 34 14.57 0.16 -7.02
N MET A 35 13.36 0.57 -6.67
CA MET A 35 12.33 0.78 -7.67
C MET A 35 12.78 1.84 -8.68
N GLY A 36 12.72 1.48 -9.96
CA GLY A 36 13.25 2.31 -11.04
C GLY A 36 14.77 2.22 -11.24
N LYS A 37 15.48 1.40 -10.46
CA LYS A 37 16.94 1.14 -10.59
C LYS A 37 17.23 -0.35 -10.60
N TYR A 38 17.54 -0.90 -11.76
CA TYR A 38 17.73 -2.34 -11.94
C TYR A 38 19.07 -2.63 -12.60
N VAL A 39 19.78 -3.65 -12.13
CA VAL A 39 21.14 -3.96 -12.58
C VAL A 39 21.30 -5.44 -12.90
N LYS A 40 22.04 -5.71 -13.97
CA LYS A 40 22.56 -7.04 -14.32
C LYS A 40 24.08 -7.00 -14.16
N ASN A 41 24.61 -7.79 -13.22
CA ASN A 41 26.05 -7.87 -12.89
C ASN A 41 26.59 -9.32 -12.99
N SER A 42 25.95 -10.14 -13.81
CA SER A 42 26.40 -11.51 -14.09
C SER A 42 25.59 -12.13 -15.22
N GLY A 43 26.21 -13.04 -15.97
CA GLY A 43 25.58 -13.78 -17.07
C GLY A 43 26.31 -13.58 -18.38
N GLY A 44 25.69 -14.03 -19.48
CA GLY A 44 26.26 -13.86 -20.82
C GLY A 44 26.53 -12.39 -21.14
N GLY A 45 27.66 -12.14 -21.82
CA GLY A 45 28.09 -10.81 -22.23
C GLY A 45 28.72 -9.94 -21.13
N LEU A 46 28.74 -10.40 -19.87
CA LEU A 46 29.30 -9.68 -18.73
C LEU A 46 30.53 -10.40 -18.18
N ASP A 47 31.48 -9.64 -17.64
CA ASP A 47 32.69 -10.11 -16.96
C ASP A 47 33.51 -11.10 -17.81
N THR A 48 33.53 -10.91 -19.13
CA THR A 48 34.15 -11.83 -20.08
C THR A 48 35.67 -11.69 -20.14
N GLY A 49 36.24 -10.67 -19.48
CA GLY A 49 37.65 -10.35 -19.49
C GLY A 49 38.04 -9.57 -20.73
N CYS A 50 38.15 -10.25 -21.87
CA CYS A 50 38.35 -9.62 -23.17
C CYS A 50 37.76 -10.53 -24.26
N THR A 51 36.73 -10.06 -24.96
CA THR A 51 36.04 -10.82 -26.01
C THR A 51 36.31 -10.21 -27.37
N TYR A 52 36.85 -11.02 -28.28
CA TYR A 52 37.01 -10.66 -29.69
C TYR A 52 35.71 -10.96 -30.45
N ARG A 53 35.60 -10.40 -31.67
CA ARG A 53 34.41 -10.56 -32.51
C ARG A 53 34.01 -12.01 -32.80
N SER A 54 34.95 -12.97 -32.83
CA SER A 54 34.62 -14.38 -33.09
C SER A 54 33.83 -15.03 -31.94
N GLY A 55 33.93 -14.47 -30.73
CA GLY A 55 33.07 -14.80 -29.59
C GLY A 55 31.62 -14.36 -29.78
N GLY A 56 31.33 -13.61 -30.84
CA GLY A 56 30.03 -13.01 -31.11
C GLY A 56 29.86 -11.65 -30.44
N PRO A 57 28.73 -10.97 -30.67
CA PRO A 57 28.43 -9.75 -29.96
C PRO A 57 28.27 -10.00 -28.46
N LEU A 58 28.68 -9.05 -27.63
CA LEU A 58 28.32 -9.08 -26.21
C LEU A 58 26.84 -8.75 -26.09
N VAL A 59 26.05 -9.70 -25.57
CA VAL A 59 24.60 -9.56 -25.39
C VAL A 59 24.26 -9.72 -23.93
N VAL A 60 23.68 -8.67 -23.34
CA VAL A 60 23.19 -8.65 -21.96
C VAL A 60 21.68 -8.49 -21.98
N GLN A 61 20.99 -9.47 -21.40
CA GLN A 61 19.53 -9.43 -21.25
C GLN A 61 19.14 -9.00 -19.84
N LEU A 62 18.37 -7.92 -19.75
CA LEU A 62 17.92 -7.33 -18.49
C LEU A 62 16.39 -7.37 -18.38
N LYS A 63 15.90 -7.94 -17.28
CA LYS A 63 14.50 -7.86 -16.88
C LYS A 63 14.28 -6.57 -16.08
N VAL A 64 13.32 -5.75 -16.52
CA VAL A 64 12.94 -4.49 -15.85
C VAL A 64 11.49 -4.61 -15.39
N PRO A 65 11.20 -4.70 -14.08
CA PRO A 65 9.83 -4.71 -13.57
C PRO A 65 9.02 -3.50 -14.03
N ALA A 66 7.75 -3.71 -14.35
CA ALA A 66 6.87 -2.62 -14.76
C ALA A 66 6.60 -1.65 -13.60
N PRO A 67 6.81 -0.33 -13.80
CA PRO A 67 6.48 0.70 -12.80
C PRO A 67 5.00 1.13 -12.84
N VAL A 68 4.20 0.53 -13.73
CA VAL A 68 2.81 0.86 -14.00
C VAL A 68 1.98 -0.42 -14.00
N ASN A 69 0.68 -0.32 -13.78
CA ASN A 69 -0.20 -1.50 -13.87
C ASN A 69 -0.24 -2.07 -15.30
N ASP A 70 -0.59 -3.35 -15.41
CA ASP A 70 -0.56 -4.08 -16.68
C ASP A 70 -1.51 -3.52 -17.74
N SER A 71 -2.57 -2.80 -17.33
CA SER A 71 -3.47 -2.15 -18.29
C SER A 71 -2.76 -1.06 -19.12
N MET A 72 -1.59 -0.59 -18.67
CA MET A 72 -0.77 0.40 -19.38
C MET A 72 0.19 -0.21 -20.40
N LEU A 73 0.38 -1.53 -20.39
CA LEU A 73 1.37 -2.22 -21.21
C LEU A 73 0.74 -2.83 -22.46
N ASP A 74 1.52 -2.93 -23.53
CA ASP A 74 1.21 -3.77 -24.69
C ASP A 74 1.75 -5.20 -24.50
N ALA A 75 1.53 -6.06 -25.49
CA ALA A 75 1.93 -7.47 -25.44
C ALA A 75 3.46 -7.68 -25.34
N ASP A 76 4.26 -6.69 -25.77
CA ASP A 76 5.72 -6.72 -25.72
C ASP A 76 6.28 -6.09 -24.44
N GLY A 77 5.39 -5.60 -23.55
CA GLY A 77 5.76 -4.96 -22.31
C GLY A 77 6.10 -3.48 -22.45
N ARG A 78 5.85 -2.84 -23.60
CA ARG A 78 6.04 -1.38 -23.73
C ARG A 78 4.81 -0.65 -23.23
N ILE A 79 5.01 0.58 -22.73
CA ILE A 79 3.89 1.44 -22.37
C ILE A 79 3.16 1.84 -23.65
N GLN A 80 1.84 1.62 -23.67
CA GLN A 80 0.99 1.96 -24.81
C GLN A 80 1.14 3.44 -25.18
N SER A 81 1.42 3.73 -26.45
CA SER A 81 1.72 5.08 -26.95
C SER A 81 0.63 6.11 -26.64
N GLY A 82 -0.64 5.71 -26.73
CA GLY A 82 -1.79 6.56 -26.39
C GLY A 82 -1.94 6.89 -24.91
N LYS A 83 -1.20 6.22 -24.01
CA LYS A 83 -1.26 6.42 -22.55
C LYS A 83 0.00 7.08 -21.99
N LEU A 84 1.13 6.94 -22.67
CA LEU A 84 2.44 7.39 -22.17
C LEU A 84 2.49 8.89 -21.83
N ALA A 85 1.99 9.75 -22.71
CA ALA A 85 2.02 11.20 -22.49
C ALA A 85 1.27 11.60 -21.22
N LYS A 86 0.15 10.93 -20.93
CA LYS A 86 -0.62 11.16 -19.71
C LYS A 86 0.13 10.67 -18.47
N LEU A 87 0.76 9.49 -18.51
CA LEU A 87 1.53 8.97 -17.39
C LEU A 87 2.71 9.88 -17.01
N ILE A 88 3.38 10.45 -18.00
CA ILE A 88 4.45 11.42 -17.78
C ILE A 88 3.90 12.72 -17.18
N ALA A 89 2.80 13.26 -17.73
CA ALA A 89 2.17 14.48 -17.25
C ALA A 89 1.64 14.35 -15.81
N ASP A 90 1.04 13.21 -15.49
CA ASP A 90 0.55 12.86 -14.15
C ASP A 90 1.70 12.48 -13.19
N LYS A 91 2.95 12.46 -13.66
CA LYS A 91 4.15 12.08 -12.92
C LYS A 91 4.21 10.63 -12.45
N VAL A 92 3.43 9.73 -13.04
CA VAL A 92 3.47 8.30 -12.73
C VAL A 92 4.82 7.69 -13.16
N ILE A 93 5.38 8.16 -14.27
CA ILE A 93 6.69 7.72 -14.79
C ILE A 93 7.49 8.91 -15.34
N GLY A 94 8.81 8.80 -15.34
CA GLY A 94 9.71 9.74 -16.00
C GLY A 94 9.74 9.53 -17.53
N PRO A 95 10.05 10.58 -18.32
CA PRO A 95 10.09 10.47 -19.79
C PRO A 95 11.35 9.74 -20.31
N ARG A 96 12.39 9.61 -19.49
CA ARG A 96 13.73 9.17 -19.89
C ARG A 96 14.24 8.06 -18.99
N VAL A 97 15.10 7.22 -19.56
CA VAL A 97 15.85 6.18 -18.86
C VAL A 97 17.33 6.43 -19.11
N LYS A 98 18.11 6.40 -18.03
CA LYS A 98 19.57 6.34 -18.11
C LYS A 98 20.00 4.89 -18.08
N VAL A 99 20.83 4.48 -19.03
CA VAL A 99 21.49 3.17 -19.04
C VAL A 99 22.97 3.42 -18.78
N SER A 100 23.55 2.77 -17.76
CA SER A 100 24.96 2.94 -17.38
C SER A 100 25.67 1.59 -17.37
N PHE A 101 26.93 1.57 -17.78
CA PHE A 101 27.70 0.35 -17.95
C PHE A 101 29.21 0.65 -18.04
N PRO A 102 30.06 -0.07 -17.30
CA PRO A 102 31.50 0.00 -17.49
C PRO A 102 31.94 -0.83 -18.70
N VAL A 103 32.80 -0.26 -19.53
CA VAL A 103 33.46 -0.93 -20.67
C VAL A 103 34.97 -0.93 -20.49
N TYR A 104 35.63 -1.98 -20.95
CA TYR A 104 37.08 -2.14 -20.90
C TYR A 104 37.68 -2.17 -22.30
N ASP A 105 38.84 -1.52 -22.43
CA ASP A 105 39.76 -1.67 -23.57
C ASP A 105 39.17 -1.25 -24.91
N ILE A 106 38.61 -0.03 -24.95
CA ILE A 106 38.09 0.55 -26.19
C ILE A 106 39.18 1.40 -26.86
N ASP A 107 39.79 0.87 -27.91
CA ASP A 107 40.90 1.43 -28.69
C ASP A 107 40.41 2.26 -29.90
N ASP A 108 39.37 3.08 -29.70
CA ASP A 108 38.73 3.89 -30.76
C ASP A 108 39.67 4.93 -31.40
N LYS A 109 40.81 5.20 -30.76
CA LYS A 109 41.82 6.19 -31.18
C LYS A 109 43.18 5.56 -31.48
N ALA A 110 43.25 4.24 -31.64
CA ALA A 110 44.51 3.55 -31.91
C ALA A 110 45.20 4.11 -33.17
N VAL A 111 46.52 4.31 -33.08
CA VAL A 111 47.34 4.66 -34.24
C VAL A 111 47.78 3.36 -34.91
N THR A 112 47.17 3.05 -36.04
CA THR A 112 47.41 1.81 -36.79
C THR A 112 48.49 1.98 -37.86
N ASP A 113 49.18 0.91 -38.23
CA ASP A 113 50.16 0.89 -39.33
C ASP A 113 49.53 0.84 -40.73
N GLY A 114 48.20 0.83 -40.82
CA GLY A 114 47.42 0.74 -42.05
C GLY A 114 47.03 -0.69 -42.44
N THR A 115 47.46 -1.71 -41.69
CA THR A 115 47.04 -3.11 -41.90
C THR A 115 45.69 -3.43 -41.26
N TYR A 116 45.30 -2.68 -40.23
CA TYR A 116 44.00 -2.73 -39.56
C TYR A 116 43.50 -1.33 -39.25
N GLN A 117 42.22 -1.22 -38.90
CA GLN A 117 41.55 0.01 -38.51
C GLN A 117 41.46 0.12 -36.99
N PRO A 118 41.36 1.34 -36.42
CA PRO A 118 41.01 1.53 -35.01
C PRO A 118 39.70 0.81 -34.64
N GLU A 119 39.54 0.48 -33.35
CA GLU A 119 38.38 -0.28 -32.87
C GLU A 119 37.07 0.47 -33.11
N VAL A 120 36.03 -0.26 -33.53
CA VAL A 120 34.67 0.28 -33.70
C VAL A 120 33.64 -0.69 -33.14
N ASP A 121 33.28 -0.46 -31.88
CA ASP A 121 32.23 -1.22 -31.20
C ASP A 121 30.89 -0.51 -31.27
N ARG A 122 29.88 -1.20 -31.81
CA ARG A 122 28.55 -0.60 -32.04
C ARG A 122 27.57 -1.08 -30.99
N LEU A 123 27.12 -0.16 -30.14
CA LEU A 123 26.12 -0.40 -29.12
C LEU A 123 24.71 -0.24 -29.69
N SER A 124 23.84 -1.21 -29.40
CA SER A 124 22.42 -1.19 -29.69
C SER A 124 21.58 -1.56 -28.47
N TRP A 125 20.36 -1.00 -28.40
CA TRP A 125 19.36 -1.28 -27.38
C TRP A 125 18.08 -1.79 -28.05
N ASN A 126 17.64 -2.99 -27.70
CA ASN A 126 16.47 -3.63 -28.30
C ASN A 126 16.52 -3.64 -29.85
N GLY A 127 17.72 -3.80 -30.42
CA GLY A 127 17.99 -3.80 -31.86
C GLY A 127 18.15 -2.42 -32.51
N GLU A 128 17.95 -1.33 -31.77
CA GLU A 128 18.17 0.04 -32.28
C GLU A 128 19.60 0.49 -31.96
N PHE A 129 20.34 0.98 -32.96
CA PHE A 129 21.68 1.54 -32.75
C PHE A 129 21.61 2.80 -31.87
N ILE A 130 22.51 2.87 -30.87
CA ILE A 130 22.60 3.98 -29.92
C ILE A 130 23.84 4.82 -30.19
N GLN A 131 25.02 4.22 -30.09
CA GLN A 131 26.30 4.91 -30.27
C GLN A 131 27.42 3.93 -30.63
N THR A 132 28.51 4.47 -31.14
CA THR A 132 29.80 3.78 -31.16
C THR A 132 30.49 4.05 -29.82
N LEU A 133 31.05 3.02 -29.19
CA LEU A 133 31.76 3.18 -27.92
C LEU A 133 33.07 3.93 -28.10
N SER A 134 33.55 4.56 -27.03
CA SER A 134 34.84 5.25 -27.00
C SER A 134 35.50 5.05 -25.65
N GLY A 135 36.84 4.97 -25.63
CA GLY A 135 37.57 4.77 -24.39
C GLY A 135 39.07 4.89 -24.56
N PHE A 136 39.79 4.00 -23.87
CA PHE A 136 41.24 3.94 -23.85
C PHE A 136 41.73 2.50 -23.71
N ASN A 137 42.90 2.24 -24.29
CA ASN A 137 43.66 1.00 -24.15
C ASN A 137 43.86 0.58 -22.69
N ASN A 138 43.65 -0.70 -22.39
CA ASN A 138 43.84 -1.34 -21.09
C ASN A 138 43.19 -0.60 -19.91
N THR A 139 42.07 0.07 -20.15
CA THR A 139 41.44 0.95 -19.17
C THR A 139 39.94 0.74 -19.13
N TRP A 140 39.38 0.71 -17.92
CA TRP A 140 37.93 0.74 -17.71
C TRP A 140 37.39 2.18 -17.81
N VAL A 141 36.30 2.34 -18.54
CA VAL A 141 35.54 3.59 -18.64
C VAL A 141 34.10 3.32 -18.24
N ASN A 142 33.55 4.15 -17.35
CA ASN A 142 32.13 4.08 -16.99
C ASN A 142 31.33 4.95 -17.97
N ASP A 143 30.60 4.33 -18.88
CA ASP A 143 29.82 5.01 -19.90
C ASP A 143 28.32 4.96 -19.57
N SER A 144 27.56 5.84 -20.22
CA SER A 144 26.10 5.84 -20.12
C SER A 144 25.45 6.54 -21.30
N PHE A 145 24.22 6.15 -21.62
CA PHE A 145 23.38 6.85 -22.57
C PHE A 145 21.96 7.04 -22.01
N GLU A 146 21.20 7.93 -22.63
CA GLU A 146 19.78 8.12 -22.32
C GLU A 146 18.88 7.82 -23.50
N ILE A 147 17.78 7.11 -23.24
CA ILE A 147 16.72 6.81 -24.21
C ILE A 147 15.36 7.26 -23.69
N ASP A 148 14.40 7.36 -24.60
CA ASP A 148 13.01 7.57 -24.22
C ASP A 148 12.47 6.33 -23.52
N ILE A 149 11.67 6.56 -22.47
CA ILE A 149 11.02 5.50 -21.69
C ILE A 149 10.16 4.55 -22.55
N ALA A 150 9.66 5.05 -23.69
CA ALA A 150 8.91 4.27 -24.67
C ALA A 150 9.72 3.11 -25.30
N LYS A 151 11.05 3.20 -25.27
CA LYS A 151 11.95 2.20 -25.87
C LYS A 151 12.28 1.05 -24.92
N VAL A 152 11.85 1.13 -23.66
CA VAL A 152 12.06 0.09 -22.64
C VAL A 152 10.88 -0.89 -22.65
N LYS A 153 11.22 -2.17 -22.62
CA LYS A 153 10.26 -3.25 -22.39
C LYS A 153 10.20 -3.53 -20.90
N PHE A 154 9.01 -3.54 -20.33
CA PHE A 154 8.75 -3.82 -18.93
C PHE A 154 8.12 -5.19 -18.76
N ALA A 155 8.59 -5.92 -17.74
CA ALA A 155 7.94 -7.14 -17.31
C ALA A 155 6.79 -6.78 -16.36
N GLY A 156 5.56 -6.87 -16.88
CA GLY A 156 4.34 -6.74 -16.10
C GLY A 156 4.08 -7.94 -15.20
N ARG A 157 3.03 -7.84 -14.37
CA ARG A 157 2.64 -8.91 -13.44
C ARG A 157 1.95 -10.04 -14.20
N ASP A 158 1.00 -9.68 -15.05
CA ASP A 158 0.18 -10.60 -15.84
C ASP A 158 0.49 -10.45 -17.34
N VAL A 159 0.89 -9.25 -17.78
CA VAL A 159 1.24 -8.93 -19.17
C VAL A 159 2.76 -8.95 -19.36
N ALA A 160 3.23 -9.58 -20.44
CA ALA A 160 4.63 -9.58 -20.85
C ALA A 160 5.63 -9.97 -19.74
N GLN A 161 5.26 -10.94 -18.88
CA GLN A 161 6.04 -11.33 -17.68
C GLN A 161 7.49 -11.72 -17.96
N GLY A 162 7.76 -12.21 -19.18
CA GLY A 162 9.07 -12.59 -19.69
C GLY A 162 9.77 -11.51 -20.54
N ALA A 163 9.26 -10.27 -20.55
CA ALA A 163 9.88 -9.20 -21.31
C ALA A 163 11.31 -8.94 -20.83
N LEU A 164 12.23 -8.91 -21.80
CA LEU A 164 13.65 -8.63 -21.60
C LEU A 164 14.05 -7.48 -22.50
N ASN A 165 14.88 -6.58 -21.97
CA ASN A 165 15.62 -5.63 -22.77
C ASN A 165 16.94 -6.25 -23.19
N GLU A 166 17.34 -5.97 -24.42
CA GLU A 166 18.62 -6.40 -24.98
C GLU A 166 19.57 -5.21 -25.07
N PHE A 167 20.66 -5.29 -24.33
CA PHE A 167 21.85 -4.46 -24.52
C PHE A 167 22.84 -5.28 -25.34
N LYS A 168 23.24 -4.79 -26.52
CA LYS A 168 24.08 -5.54 -27.45
C LYS A 168 25.22 -4.68 -27.98
N VAL A 169 26.45 -5.18 -27.90
CA VAL A 169 27.63 -4.58 -28.51
C VAL A 169 28.15 -5.50 -29.60
N ASP A 170 28.12 -5.03 -30.85
CA ASP A 170 28.82 -5.66 -31.96
C ASP A 170 30.29 -5.21 -31.91
N ILE A 171 31.19 -6.18 -31.67
CA ILE A 171 32.61 -5.95 -31.40
C ILE A 171 33.39 -5.79 -32.71
N ASP A 172 34.28 -4.81 -32.73
CA ASP A 172 35.25 -4.55 -33.81
C ASP A 172 34.62 -4.66 -35.21
N THR A 173 33.68 -3.77 -35.49
CA THR A 173 32.94 -3.77 -36.77
C THR A 173 33.71 -3.16 -37.93
N ALA A 174 34.85 -2.50 -37.66
CA ALA A 174 35.69 -1.89 -38.69
C ALA A 174 36.69 -2.88 -39.33
N ASN A 175 37.03 -3.97 -38.64
CA ASN A 175 38.00 -4.94 -39.12
C ASN A 175 37.35 -6.26 -39.52
N THR A 176 38.07 -7.10 -40.26
CA THR A 176 37.67 -8.49 -40.58
C THR A 176 38.31 -9.50 -39.63
N ASP A 177 39.60 -9.33 -39.36
CA ASP A 177 40.39 -10.18 -38.45
C ASP A 177 40.26 -9.70 -36.99
N GLU A 178 40.83 -10.47 -36.06
CA GLU A 178 40.75 -10.19 -34.61
C GLU A 178 41.89 -9.27 -34.16
N TYR A 179 41.63 -7.97 -34.11
CA TYR A 179 42.59 -7.00 -33.61
C TYR A 179 42.23 -6.48 -32.22
N TRP A 180 40.93 -6.27 -31.98
CA TRP A 180 40.45 -5.63 -30.77
C TRP A 180 39.48 -6.52 -30.02
N CYS A 181 39.56 -6.46 -28.69
CA CYS A 181 38.64 -7.14 -27.80
C CYS A 181 38.20 -6.19 -26.70
N MET A 182 36.99 -6.42 -26.21
CA MET A 182 36.41 -5.57 -25.18
C MET A 182 35.64 -6.40 -24.14
N SER A 183 35.28 -5.77 -23.04
CA SER A 183 34.47 -6.39 -21.97
C SER A 183 33.54 -5.37 -21.33
N ILE A 184 32.45 -5.88 -20.75
CA ILE A 184 31.47 -5.13 -19.98
C ILE A 184 31.34 -5.77 -18.60
N ASP A 185 31.32 -4.99 -17.53
CA ASP A 185 31.16 -5.50 -16.16
C ASP A 185 29.67 -5.68 -15.80
N TRP A 186 28.90 -4.61 -15.89
CA TRP A 186 27.48 -4.62 -15.59
C TRP A 186 26.69 -3.65 -16.45
N VAL A 187 25.38 -3.87 -16.53
CA VAL A 187 24.43 -2.95 -17.19
C VAL A 187 23.34 -2.59 -16.20
N GLY A 188 23.20 -1.28 -15.93
CA GLY A 188 22.19 -0.72 -15.04
C GLY A 188 21.22 0.20 -15.78
N VAL A 189 19.95 0.17 -15.40
CA VAL A 189 18.93 1.10 -15.87
C VAL A 189 18.37 1.91 -14.72
N GLU A 190 18.19 3.21 -14.92
CA GLU A 190 17.65 4.14 -13.94
C GLU A 190 16.58 5.04 -14.56
N PHE A 191 15.42 5.11 -13.91
CA PHE A 191 14.31 5.98 -14.30
C PHE A 191 13.43 6.36 -13.11
N GLN A 192 12.66 7.45 -13.25
CA GLN A 192 11.72 7.88 -12.22
C GLN A 192 10.39 7.15 -12.36
N ALA A 193 9.81 6.72 -11.23
CA ALA A 193 8.50 6.08 -11.17
C ALA A 193 7.81 6.39 -9.85
N ALA A 194 6.48 6.49 -9.87
CA ALA A 194 5.68 6.61 -8.67
C ALA A 194 5.71 5.31 -7.86
N TYR A 195 5.86 5.42 -6.54
CA TYR A 195 5.87 4.26 -5.65
C TYR A 195 4.51 3.55 -5.60
N PRO A 196 4.49 2.24 -5.29
CA PRO A 196 3.28 1.44 -5.33
C PRO A 196 2.23 1.88 -4.31
N PHE A 197 0.97 1.58 -4.60
CA PHE A 197 -0.17 1.88 -3.74
C PHE A 197 -0.72 0.61 -3.09
N VAL A 198 -1.29 0.76 -1.91
CA VAL A 198 -2.00 -0.31 -1.20
C VAL A 198 -3.37 0.16 -0.80
N LEU A 199 -4.38 -0.66 -1.10
CA LEU A 199 -5.76 -0.45 -0.68
C LEU A 199 -6.07 -1.35 0.53
N ALA A 200 -6.36 -0.77 1.69
CA ALA A 200 -6.64 -1.52 2.93
C ALA A 200 -8.05 -1.26 3.47
N HIS A 201 -8.76 -2.33 3.82
CA HIS A 201 -10.15 -2.30 4.26
C HIS A 201 -10.33 -1.86 5.72
N GLY A 202 -11.59 -1.63 6.10
CA GLY A 202 -12.02 -1.33 7.48
C GLY A 202 -12.37 -2.57 8.32
N ILE A 203 -12.99 -2.36 9.47
CA ILE A 203 -13.41 -3.46 10.35
C ILE A 203 -14.43 -4.37 9.67
N ALA A 204 -14.38 -5.67 9.97
CA ALA A 204 -15.29 -6.70 9.47
C ALA A 204 -15.40 -6.78 7.93
N ALA A 205 -14.44 -6.19 7.21
CA ALA A 205 -14.34 -6.22 5.75
C ALA A 205 -13.13 -7.04 5.29
N ASN A 206 -12.96 -7.15 3.98
CA ASN A 206 -11.78 -7.75 3.35
C ASN A 206 -11.42 -6.94 2.10
N ARG A 207 -10.39 -7.38 1.35
CA ARG A 207 -9.92 -6.74 0.12
C ARG A 207 -11.01 -6.45 -0.93
N ASP A 208 -12.10 -7.20 -0.95
CA ASP A 208 -13.17 -7.07 -1.96
C ASP A 208 -14.07 -5.87 -1.73
N THR A 209 -13.97 -5.22 -0.58
CA THR A 209 -14.65 -3.95 -0.31
C THR A 209 -14.26 -2.81 -1.26
N TRP A 210 -13.18 -2.99 -2.02
CA TRP A 210 -12.70 -2.07 -3.04
C TRP A 210 -13.21 -2.40 -4.44
N LEU A 211 -13.89 -3.52 -4.63
CA LEU A 211 -14.50 -3.89 -5.91
C LEU A 211 -15.73 -3.02 -6.20
N ASN A 212 -16.15 -3.02 -7.46
CA ASN A 212 -17.18 -2.10 -7.97
C ASN A 212 -18.54 -2.22 -7.26
N ALA A 213 -18.84 -3.36 -6.63
CA ALA A 213 -20.06 -3.55 -5.84
C ALA A 213 -20.10 -2.65 -4.59
N ASP A 214 -18.96 -2.50 -3.90
CA ASP A 214 -18.86 -1.79 -2.62
C ASP A 214 -18.13 -0.44 -2.73
N ALA A 215 -17.36 -0.25 -3.81
CA ALA A 215 -16.60 0.97 -4.08
C ALA A 215 -16.63 1.32 -5.59
N PRO A 216 -17.78 1.80 -6.09
CA PRO A 216 -17.98 2.04 -7.52
C PRO A 216 -16.87 2.90 -8.14
N GLY A 217 -16.26 2.38 -9.21
CA GLY A 217 -15.24 3.05 -10.00
C GLY A 217 -13.85 3.17 -9.37
N VAL A 218 -13.60 2.69 -8.13
CA VAL A 218 -12.28 2.83 -7.50
C VAL A 218 -11.19 2.10 -8.28
N ILE A 219 -11.40 0.81 -8.60
CA ILE A 219 -10.43 0.02 -9.36
C ILE A 219 -10.21 0.60 -10.75
N ALA A 220 -11.29 1.00 -11.43
CA ALA A 220 -11.20 1.63 -12.73
C ALA A 220 -10.38 2.94 -12.69
N GLU A 221 -10.47 3.73 -11.61
CA GLU A 221 -9.67 4.94 -11.45
C GLU A 221 -8.21 4.63 -11.11
N MET A 222 -7.93 3.60 -10.31
CA MET A 222 -6.55 3.13 -10.07
C MET A 222 -5.90 2.63 -11.36
N ASP A 223 -6.63 1.83 -12.14
CA ASP A 223 -6.19 1.33 -13.45
C ASP A 223 -5.92 2.49 -14.39
N LYS A 224 -6.88 3.41 -14.54
CA LYS A 224 -6.77 4.61 -15.39
C LYS A 224 -5.63 5.55 -14.97
N ALA A 225 -5.34 5.66 -13.67
CA ALA A 225 -4.20 6.43 -13.18
C ALA A 225 -2.86 5.78 -13.54
N GLY A 226 -2.84 4.49 -13.88
CA GLY A 226 -1.64 3.78 -14.32
C GLY A 226 -0.68 3.40 -13.21
N VAL A 227 -1.03 3.66 -11.94
CA VAL A 227 -0.18 3.34 -10.80
C VAL A 227 -0.19 1.83 -10.52
N LEU A 228 0.91 1.33 -9.97
CA LEU A 228 0.93 0.00 -9.34
C LEU A 228 0.10 0.04 -8.07
N TYR A 229 -0.76 -0.98 -7.88
CA TYR A 229 -1.47 -1.13 -6.62
C TYR A 229 -1.77 -2.60 -6.29
N GLU A 230 -2.00 -2.86 -5.00
CA GLU A 230 -2.55 -4.14 -4.52
C GLU A 230 -3.59 -3.89 -3.43
N ARG A 231 -4.54 -4.82 -3.30
CA ARG A 231 -5.58 -4.81 -2.25
C ARG A 231 -5.28 -5.89 -1.23
N PHE A 232 -5.26 -5.53 0.05
CA PHE A 232 -4.94 -6.46 1.11
C PHE A 232 -6.11 -6.75 2.06
N SER A 233 -6.10 -7.96 2.59
CA SER A 233 -6.99 -8.41 3.67
C SER A 233 -6.17 -8.66 4.93
N THR A 234 -6.65 -8.19 6.07
CA THR A 234 -6.12 -8.61 7.35
C THR A 234 -6.54 -10.05 7.64
N ALA A 235 -5.71 -10.80 8.38
CA ALA A 235 -6.02 -12.20 8.73
C ALA A 235 -7.29 -12.31 9.59
N ASN A 236 -7.50 -11.34 10.48
CA ASN A 236 -8.74 -11.17 11.23
C ASN A 236 -9.36 -9.79 10.90
N PRO A 237 -10.48 -9.75 10.18
CA PRO A 237 -11.21 -8.50 9.90
C PRO A 237 -11.65 -7.72 11.15
N ASN A 238 -11.80 -8.40 12.28
CA ASN A 238 -12.12 -7.83 13.60
C ASN A 238 -10.91 -7.86 14.55
N GLY A 239 -9.70 -8.06 14.02
CA GLY A 239 -8.47 -8.10 14.80
C GLY A 239 -8.13 -6.75 15.44
N ALA A 240 -7.30 -6.81 16.48
CA ALA A 240 -6.78 -5.62 17.12
C ALA A 240 -5.93 -4.82 16.12
N VAL A 241 -5.90 -3.50 16.26
CA VAL A 241 -5.11 -2.59 15.42
C VAL A 241 -3.63 -3.02 15.36
N ALA A 242 -3.05 -3.41 16.50
CA ALA A 242 -1.66 -3.86 16.57
C ALA A 242 -1.40 -5.15 15.78
N ASP A 243 -2.31 -6.14 15.87
CA ASP A 243 -2.16 -7.42 15.17
C ASP A 243 -2.34 -7.25 13.65
N ASN A 244 -3.35 -6.47 13.26
CA ASN A 244 -3.60 -6.15 11.86
C ASN A 244 -2.42 -5.40 11.24
N ALA A 245 -1.78 -4.49 11.98
CA ALA A 245 -0.60 -3.76 11.54
C ALA A 245 0.58 -4.71 11.21
N VAL A 246 0.81 -5.75 12.02
CA VAL A 246 1.85 -6.76 11.77
C VAL A 246 1.55 -7.57 10.51
N GLY A 247 0.30 -8.01 10.34
CA GLY A 247 -0.14 -8.74 9.14
C GLY A 247 0.00 -7.90 7.87
N LEU A 248 -0.45 -6.65 7.91
CA LEU A 248 -0.34 -5.70 6.80
C LEU A 248 1.12 -5.43 6.43
N LYS A 249 2.00 -5.26 7.42
CA LYS A 249 3.45 -5.10 7.21
C LYS A 249 4.04 -6.23 6.39
N SER A 250 3.74 -7.48 6.74
CA SER A 250 4.29 -8.65 6.02
C SER A 250 3.80 -8.71 4.58
N GLN A 251 2.52 -8.42 4.34
CA GLN A 251 1.94 -8.42 2.99
C GLN A 251 2.51 -7.29 2.12
N ILE A 252 2.64 -6.09 2.67
CA ILE A 252 3.23 -4.94 1.97
C ILE A 252 4.69 -5.23 1.63
N GLN A 253 5.48 -5.76 2.56
CA GLN A 253 6.89 -6.07 2.29
C GLN A 253 7.02 -7.02 1.10
N GLY A 254 6.28 -8.14 1.09
CA GLY A 254 6.32 -9.09 -0.02
C GLY A 254 5.90 -8.49 -1.36
N TYR A 255 4.96 -7.54 -1.36
CA TYR A 255 4.57 -6.81 -2.57
C TYR A 255 5.67 -5.87 -3.06
N LEU A 256 6.27 -5.07 -2.16
CA LEU A 256 7.32 -4.13 -2.53
C LEU A 256 8.61 -4.83 -3.01
N ASP A 257 8.93 -5.99 -2.45
CA ASP A 257 10.10 -6.80 -2.83
C ASP A 257 10.08 -7.17 -4.32
N THR A 258 8.89 -7.38 -4.91
CA THR A 258 8.75 -7.70 -6.35
C THR A 258 9.19 -6.57 -7.28
N TYR A 259 9.19 -5.33 -6.79
CA TYR A 259 9.59 -4.14 -7.53
C TYR A 259 10.89 -3.51 -7.01
N LYS A 260 11.49 -4.10 -5.96
CA LYS A 260 12.62 -3.55 -5.20
C LYS A 260 12.31 -2.20 -4.55
N ALA A 261 11.04 -1.94 -4.29
CA ALA A 261 10.58 -0.68 -3.73
C ALA A 261 10.83 -0.62 -2.22
N LYS A 262 11.22 0.55 -1.73
CA LYS A 262 11.40 0.82 -0.29
C LYS A 262 10.37 1.79 0.26
N LYS A 263 9.41 2.23 -0.56
CA LYS A 263 8.35 3.15 -0.14
C LYS A 263 7.00 2.70 -0.70
N VAL A 264 5.94 3.07 0.00
CA VAL A 264 4.56 2.74 -0.35
C VAL A 264 3.60 3.89 -0.05
N ASN A 265 2.56 4.02 -0.86
CA ASN A 265 1.42 4.90 -0.62
C ASN A 265 0.22 4.08 -0.15
N LEU A 266 -0.50 4.53 0.87
CA LEU A 266 -1.66 3.82 1.39
C LEU A 266 -2.95 4.60 1.10
N ILE A 267 -3.98 3.91 0.60
CA ILE A 267 -5.34 4.43 0.54
C ILE A 267 -6.23 3.48 1.33
N VAL A 268 -6.83 3.96 2.41
CA VAL A 268 -7.44 3.10 3.41
C VAL A 268 -8.78 3.62 3.83
N HIS A 269 -9.64 2.71 4.26
CA HIS A 269 -11.01 3.01 4.68
C HIS A 269 -11.21 2.68 6.15
N SER A 270 -11.95 3.53 6.87
CA SER A 270 -12.43 3.23 8.22
C SER A 270 -11.28 2.82 9.16
N LYS A 271 -11.40 1.69 9.88
CA LYS A 271 -10.37 1.12 10.77
C LYS A 271 -9.01 0.90 10.09
N GLY A 272 -8.96 0.71 8.76
CA GLY A 272 -7.71 0.49 8.03
C GLY A 272 -6.71 1.64 8.18
N GLY A 273 -7.19 2.87 8.43
CA GLY A 273 -6.31 4.00 8.75
C GLY A 273 -5.71 3.95 10.15
N LEU A 274 -6.35 3.28 11.10
CA LEU A 274 -5.76 3.01 12.42
C LEU A 274 -4.72 1.90 12.30
N ASP A 275 -5.05 0.82 11.59
CA ASP A 275 -4.13 -0.29 11.32
C ASP A 275 -2.85 0.20 10.62
N SER A 276 -2.99 1.12 9.66
CA SER A 276 -1.86 1.70 8.91
C SER A 276 -0.98 2.64 9.73
N GLN A 277 -1.57 3.43 10.62
CA GLN A 277 -0.79 4.29 11.52
C GLN A 277 -0.05 3.46 12.58
N ALA A 278 -0.68 2.40 13.09
CA ALA A 278 -0.04 1.45 13.98
C ALA A 278 1.11 0.68 13.30
N LEU A 279 1.00 0.36 12.01
CA LEU A 279 2.09 -0.21 11.22
C LEU A 279 3.33 0.69 11.23
N ALA A 280 3.15 2.01 11.13
CA ALA A 280 4.26 2.97 11.17
C ALA A 280 4.88 3.14 12.58
N ALA A 281 4.11 2.95 13.66
CA ALA A 281 4.57 3.17 15.05
C ALA A 281 5.05 1.91 15.78
N ILE A 282 4.31 0.81 15.68
CA ILE A 282 4.48 -0.36 16.59
C ILE A 282 5.54 -1.32 16.06
N SER A 283 5.65 -1.46 14.74
CA SER A 283 6.61 -2.36 14.11
C SER A 283 7.19 -1.71 12.86
N ALA A 284 8.07 -0.71 13.06
CA ALA A 284 8.71 0.02 11.96
C ALA A 284 9.13 -0.95 10.83
N PRO A 285 8.55 -0.81 9.62
CA PRO A 285 8.91 -1.66 8.50
C PRO A 285 10.29 -1.29 7.94
N ALA A 286 10.84 -2.16 7.08
CA ALA A 286 12.03 -1.82 6.29
C ALA A 286 11.70 -0.84 5.14
N PHE A 287 10.41 -0.59 4.91
CA PHE A 287 9.90 0.38 3.95
C PHE A 287 9.30 1.63 4.65
N GLU A 288 9.26 2.73 3.91
CA GLU A 288 8.65 4.00 4.31
C GLU A 288 7.19 4.07 3.83
N VAL A 289 6.27 4.50 4.69
CA VAL A 289 4.93 4.93 4.25
C VAL A 289 5.01 6.39 3.81
N LEU A 290 5.04 6.61 2.50
CA LEU A 290 5.26 7.92 1.89
C LEU A 290 4.03 8.83 1.98
N SER A 291 2.83 8.25 1.89
CA SER A 291 1.56 8.93 2.09
C SER A 291 0.48 8.01 2.63
N LEU A 292 -0.50 8.61 3.31
CA LEU A 292 -1.66 7.92 3.87
C LEU A 292 -2.95 8.68 3.53
N GLY A 293 -3.68 8.22 2.52
CA GLY A 293 -5.02 8.67 2.20
C GLY A 293 -6.06 7.90 3.01
N THR A 294 -6.84 8.59 3.84
CA THR A 294 -7.88 7.97 4.67
C THR A 294 -9.27 8.38 4.20
N LEU A 295 -10.15 7.40 4.08
CA LEU A 295 -11.56 7.56 3.78
C LEU A 295 -12.36 7.23 5.05
N SER A 296 -12.90 8.24 5.71
CA SER A 296 -13.68 8.12 6.95
C SER A 296 -13.00 7.29 8.06
N THR A 297 -11.69 7.46 8.26
CA THR A 297 -11.01 6.80 9.39
C THR A 297 -11.40 7.46 10.72
N PRO A 298 -11.80 6.70 11.76
CA PRO A 298 -12.11 7.25 13.07
C PRO A 298 -10.83 7.56 13.86
N HIS A 299 -10.06 8.56 13.42
CA HIS A 299 -8.78 8.94 14.03
C HIS A 299 -8.90 9.38 15.48
N ARG A 300 -10.06 9.89 15.89
CA ARG A 300 -10.40 10.22 17.29
C ARG A 300 -11.43 9.26 17.91
N GLY A 301 -11.61 8.09 17.29
CA GLY A 301 -12.59 7.10 17.70
C GLY A 301 -14.00 7.42 17.22
N SER A 302 -14.97 6.61 17.64
CA SER A 302 -16.38 6.72 17.29
C SER A 302 -17.24 6.52 18.54
N VAL A 303 -18.15 7.47 18.77
CA VAL A 303 -19.19 7.36 19.80
C VAL A 303 -20.09 6.14 19.56
N VAL A 304 -20.30 5.73 18.31
CA VAL A 304 -21.09 4.53 18.04
C VAL A 304 -20.34 3.28 18.50
N ALA A 305 -19.02 3.23 18.38
CA ALA A 305 -18.23 2.12 18.92
C ALA A 305 -18.33 2.07 20.46
N ASP A 306 -18.24 3.22 21.12
CA ASP A 306 -18.47 3.35 22.57
C ASP A 306 -19.84 2.76 22.97
N LEU A 307 -20.91 3.30 22.38
CA LEU A 307 -22.29 2.90 22.69
C LEU A 307 -22.55 1.43 22.35
N THR A 308 -21.93 0.90 21.29
CA THR A 308 -22.04 -0.51 20.92
C THR A 308 -21.41 -1.41 21.98
N LEU A 309 -20.27 -1.03 22.58
CA LEU A 309 -19.70 -1.80 23.68
C LEU A 309 -20.61 -1.79 24.92
N LEU A 310 -21.22 -0.66 25.25
CA LEU A 310 -22.21 -0.58 26.35
C LEU A 310 -23.43 -1.47 26.06
N GLN A 311 -23.96 -1.40 24.84
CA GLN A 311 -25.11 -2.19 24.39
C GLN A 311 -24.81 -3.71 24.48
N ARG A 312 -23.59 -4.13 24.14
CA ARG A 312 -23.15 -5.53 24.18
C ARG A 312 -22.97 -6.11 25.58
N ALA A 313 -22.95 -5.27 26.61
CA ALA A 313 -22.95 -5.76 28.00
C ALA A 313 -24.29 -6.39 28.40
N VAL A 314 -25.37 -6.13 27.63
CA VAL A 314 -26.73 -6.67 27.82
C VAL A 314 -27.21 -6.53 29.28
N ALA A 315 -27.20 -5.30 29.79
CA ALA A 315 -27.65 -5.01 31.14
C ALA A 315 -29.19 -4.97 31.23
N ASN A 316 -29.75 -5.28 32.41
CA ASN A 316 -31.18 -5.10 32.66
C ASN A 316 -31.55 -3.61 32.75
N ILE A 317 -30.66 -2.81 33.34
CA ILE A 317 -30.84 -1.36 33.54
C ILE A 317 -29.62 -0.62 33.00
N TYR A 318 -29.87 0.41 32.20
CA TYR A 318 -28.88 1.35 31.70
C TYR A 318 -29.10 2.71 32.37
N THR A 319 -28.10 3.19 33.11
CA THR A 319 -28.13 4.47 33.83
C THR A 319 -27.11 5.43 33.23
N ASN A 320 -27.58 6.54 32.67
CA ASN A 320 -26.70 7.61 32.16
C ASN A 320 -26.44 8.68 33.23
N ASN A 321 -25.18 8.89 33.59
CA ASN A 321 -24.71 9.95 34.49
C ASN A 321 -24.11 11.16 33.74
N GLY A 322 -24.33 11.25 32.43
CA GLY A 322 -23.86 12.31 31.55
C GLY A 322 -24.98 13.09 30.87
N ALA A 323 -24.63 13.85 29.83
CA ALA A 323 -25.58 14.66 29.07
C ALA A 323 -26.25 13.83 27.97
N ASP A 324 -27.57 13.66 28.01
CA ASP A 324 -28.37 13.02 26.94
C ASP A 324 -29.74 13.70 26.80
N PRO A 325 -29.79 15.02 26.49
CA PRO A 325 -31.02 15.81 26.52
C PRO A 325 -32.09 15.31 25.54
N ASN A 326 -31.69 14.60 24.49
CA ASN A 326 -32.59 14.05 23.47
C ASN A 326 -32.86 12.54 23.64
N GLY A 327 -32.24 11.88 24.62
CA GLY A 327 -32.42 10.45 24.87
C GLY A 327 -31.84 9.52 23.80
N PHE A 328 -30.98 10.02 22.89
CA PHE A 328 -30.44 9.23 21.78
C PHE A 328 -29.49 8.14 22.28
N ALA A 329 -28.62 8.44 23.25
CA ALA A 329 -27.68 7.46 23.79
C ALA A 329 -28.43 6.37 24.57
N GLN A 330 -29.37 6.77 25.43
CA GLN A 330 -30.22 5.83 26.17
C GLN A 330 -31.02 4.93 25.24
N SER A 331 -31.63 5.49 24.19
CA SER A 331 -32.37 4.72 23.19
C SER A 331 -31.48 3.75 22.41
N PHE A 332 -30.23 4.13 22.15
CA PHE A 332 -29.27 3.25 21.49
C PHE A 332 -28.91 2.07 22.40
N VAL A 333 -28.44 2.31 23.63
CA VAL A 333 -27.91 1.23 24.50
C VAL A 333 -29.00 0.31 25.04
N SER A 334 -30.23 0.79 25.21
CA SER A 334 -31.35 -0.01 25.73
C SER A 334 -31.98 -0.96 24.71
N SER A 335 -31.55 -0.92 23.44
CA SER A 335 -32.05 -1.83 22.41
C SER A 335 -31.50 -3.25 22.58
N THR A 336 -32.18 -4.06 23.39
CA THR A 336 -31.77 -5.44 23.73
C THR A 336 -31.61 -6.35 22.51
N VAL A 337 -32.49 -6.23 21.50
CA VAL A 337 -32.39 -7.03 20.27
C VAL A 337 -31.10 -6.72 19.50
N ALA A 338 -30.72 -5.44 19.42
CA ALA A 338 -29.47 -5.02 18.80
C ALA A 338 -28.25 -5.43 19.64
N GLY A 339 -28.34 -5.35 20.97
CA GLY A 339 -27.29 -5.84 21.87
C GLY A 339 -27.03 -7.33 21.73
N MET A 340 -28.09 -8.14 21.67
CA MET A 340 -27.97 -9.58 21.41
C MET A 340 -27.44 -9.86 20.01
N ALA A 341 -27.99 -9.23 18.96
CA ALA A 341 -27.53 -9.46 17.59
C ALA A 341 -26.04 -9.11 17.42
N SER A 342 -25.61 -7.96 17.95
CA SER A 342 -24.20 -7.57 17.91
C SER A 342 -23.31 -8.50 18.73
N GLY A 343 -23.78 -8.95 19.90
CA GLY A 343 -23.12 -9.94 20.74
C GLY A 343 -22.97 -11.33 20.08
N PHE A 344 -23.93 -11.74 19.25
CA PHE A 344 -23.93 -13.01 18.51
C PHE A 344 -23.29 -12.93 17.11
N GLY A 345 -22.41 -11.94 16.88
CA GLY A 345 -21.58 -11.88 15.68
C GLY A 345 -22.10 -11.00 14.54
N ALA A 346 -23.24 -10.31 14.71
CA ALA A 346 -23.70 -9.33 13.72
C ALA A 346 -22.87 -8.03 13.84
N GLY A 347 -22.27 -7.58 12.74
CA GLY A 347 -21.44 -6.37 12.74
C GLY A 347 -20.04 -6.57 13.38
N PRO A 348 -19.33 -5.48 13.71
CA PRO A 348 -17.97 -5.47 14.22
C PRO A 348 -17.85 -6.14 15.57
N GLN A 349 -16.74 -6.83 15.76
CA GLN A 349 -16.49 -7.62 16.94
C GLN A 349 -15.21 -7.13 17.66
N PRO A 350 -15.14 -7.24 18.99
CA PRO A 350 -13.87 -7.17 19.71
C PRO A 350 -12.88 -8.25 19.20
N PRO A 351 -11.56 -8.02 19.31
CA PRO A 351 -10.94 -6.84 19.93
C PRO A 351 -10.98 -5.58 19.05
N GLY A 352 -11.14 -5.69 17.73
CA GLY A 352 -11.07 -4.53 16.83
C GLY A 352 -12.11 -3.45 17.09
N LEU A 353 -13.31 -3.80 17.59
CA LEU A 353 -14.31 -2.83 18.02
C LEU A 353 -13.81 -1.94 19.18
N VAL A 354 -12.99 -2.49 20.09
CA VAL A 354 -12.44 -1.74 21.23
C VAL A 354 -11.49 -0.63 20.76
N ASP A 355 -10.74 -0.87 19.70
CA ASP A 355 -9.80 0.11 19.12
C ASP A 355 -10.51 1.31 18.46
N LEU A 356 -11.79 1.16 18.14
CA LEU A 356 -12.63 2.21 17.55
C LEU A 356 -13.23 3.15 18.58
N THR A 357 -13.17 2.83 19.87
CA THR A 357 -13.69 3.69 20.94
C THR A 357 -12.94 5.01 21.05
N THR A 358 -13.60 6.03 21.61
CA THR A 358 -12.95 7.35 21.83
C THR A 358 -11.84 7.25 22.88
N THR A 359 -12.01 6.39 23.88
CA THR A 359 -10.99 6.16 24.92
C THR A 359 -9.73 5.52 24.34
N SER A 360 -9.86 4.44 23.56
CA SER A 360 -8.72 3.83 22.87
C SER A 360 -8.05 4.80 21.91
N ALA A 361 -8.83 5.66 21.25
CA ALA A 361 -8.28 6.70 20.39
C ALA A 361 -7.43 7.71 21.15
N ASN A 362 -7.92 8.25 22.27
CA ASN A 362 -7.18 9.19 23.10
C ASN A 362 -5.86 8.58 23.60
N ASN A 363 -5.90 7.32 24.04
CA ASN A 363 -4.70 6.60 24.49
C ASN A 363 -3.70 6.42 23.35
N ALA A 364 -4.15 6.03 22.15
CA ALA A 364 -3.30 5.84 20.99
C ALA A 364 -2.68 7.15 20.48
N ILE A 365 -3.42 8.27 20.53
CA ILE A 365 -2.89 9.60 20.21
C ILE A 365 -1.82 10.01 21.22
N ALA A 366 -2.10 9.87 22.52
CA ALA A 366 -1.15 10.19 23.58
C ALA A 366 0.14 9.34 23.49
N ALA A 367 0.02 8.09 23.01
CA ALA A 367 1.15 7.20 22.78
C ALA A 367 1.90 7.45 21.46
N GLY A 368 1.50 8.43 20.64
CA GLY A 368 2.13 8.70 19.34
C GLY A 368 1.87 7.63 18.27
N ILE A 369 0.87 6.77 18.48
CA ILE A 369 0.49 5.72 17.52
C ILE A 369 -0.37 6.30 16.38
N ARG A 370 -1.03 7.45 16.59
CA ARG A 370 -1.81 8.18 15.58
C ARG A 370 -1.15 9.52 15.25
N GLY A 371 -1.37 10.00 14.02
CA GLY A 371 -0.79 11.24 13.52
C GLY A 371 0.71 11.18 13.23
N ASN A 372 1.21 9.98 12.96
CA ASN A 372 2.63 9.65 12.84
C ASN A 372 3.09 9.43 11.39
N VAL A 373 2.19 9.52 10.40
CA VAL A 373 2.52 9.35 8.97
C VAL A 373 2.53 10.70 8.27
N ALA A 374 3.68 11.04 7.68
CA ALA A 374 3.80 12.24 6.84
C ALA A 374 2.86 12.15 5.63
N ASN A 375 2.46 13.30 5.08
CA ASN A 375 1.55 13.35 3.92
C ASN A 375 0.23 12.56 4.14
N THR A 376 -0.34 12.68 5.34
CA THR A 376 -1.67 12.13 5.62
C THR A 376 -2.73 13.03 4.97
N TYR A 377 -3.56 12.45 4.10
CA TYR A 377 -4.68 13.09 3.44
C TYR A 377 -6.00 12.51 3.96
N THR A 378 -6.96 13.35 4.35
CA THR A 378 -8.21 12.90 4.98
C THR A 378 -9.43 13.27 4.16
N VAL A 379 -10.37 12.33 4.05
CA VAL A 379 -11.69 12.56 3.48
C VAL A 379 -12.73 12.12 4.50
N GLY A 380 -13.61 13.05 4.89
CA GLY A 380 -14.79 12.74 5.70
C GLY A 380 -16.06 12.68 4.86
N ALA A 381 -17.14 12.22 5.47
CA ALA A 381 -18.44 12.11 4.83
C ALA A 381 -19.58 12.41 5.81
N ASP A 382 -20.68 12.96 5.31
CA ASP A 382 -21.90 13.20 6.08
C ASP A 382 -23.08 12.54 5.35
N ALA A 383 -23.68 11.54 6.01
CA ALA A 383 -24.80 10.81 5.45
C ALA A 383 -26.07 11.65 5.47
N GLY A 384 -26.20 12.56 6.43
CA GLY A 384 -27.43 13.27 6.73
C GLY A 384 -27.40 14.75 6.37
N PRO A 385 -28.35 15.52 6.92
CA PRO A 385 -28.49 16.95 6.67
C PRO A 385 -27.70 17.78 7.70
N MET A 386 -26.39 17.51 7.85
CA MET A 386 -25.49 18.26 8.75
C MET A 386 -26.01 18.39 10.19
N CYS A 387 -26.50 17.29 10.76
CA CYS A 387 -27.10 17.24 12.10
C CYS A 387 -28.38 18.06 12.31
N GLY A 388 -28.98 18.64 11.26
CA GLY A 388 -30.24 19.39 11.37
C GLY A 388 -31.47 18.49 11.61
N SER A 389 -31.42 17.24 11.15
CA SER A 389 -32.46 16.23 11.40
C SER A 389 -31.88 14.82 11.24
N ALA A 390 -32.67 13.81 11.57
CA ALA A 390 -32.32 12.42 11.25
C ALA A 390 -32.24 12.22 9.72
N PRO A 391 -31.34 11.34 9.22
CA PRO A 391 -31.25 11.05 7.81
C PRO A 391 -32.48 10.28 7.28
N THR A 392 -32.82 10.53 6.02
CA THR A 392 -33.85 9.79 5.25
C THR A 392 -33.39 8.36 4.97
N ASN A 393 -34.31 7.45 4.59
CA ASN A 393 -33.92 6.08 4.23
C ASN A 393 -32.90 6.06 3.09
N GLY A 394 -33.07 6.84 2.02
CA GLY A 394 -32.14 6.86 0.88
C GLY A 394 -30.71 7.28 1.24
N GLN A 395 -30.55 8.14 2.26
CA GLN A 395 -29.24 8.57 2.75
C GLN A 395 -28.48 7.45 3.50
N ILE A 396 -29.20 6.54 4.14
CA ILE A 396 -28.64 5.41 4.92
C ILE A 396 -28.84 4.06 4.21
N ASP A 397 -29.53 4.01 3.09
CA ASP A 397 -29.82 2.78 2.34
C ASP A 397 -28.57 2.06 1.84
N PRO A 398 -27.52 2.75 1.37
CA PRO A 398 -26.25 2.08 1.06
C PRO A 398 -25.53 1.50 2.30
N MET A 399 -26.08 1.71 3.51
CA MET A 399 -25.68 1.03 4.74
C MET A 399 -26.61 -0.09 5.19
N ASN A 400 -27.77 -0.24 4.55
CA ASN A 400 -28.79 -1.23 4.88
C ASN A 400 -28.40 -2.60 4.27
N PRO A 401 -28.48 -3.72 5.00
CA PRO A 401 -27.76 -4.97 4.71
C PRO A 401 -28.31 -5.79 3.54
N ILE A 402 -29.15 -5.22 2.66
CA ILE A 402 -29.30 -5.76 1.31
C ILE A 402 -28.03 -5.45 0.47
N SER A 403 -27.19 -4.50 0.92
CA SER A 403 -25.92 -4.16 0.29
C SER A 403 -24.82 -3.75 1.30
N GLY A 404 -24.00 -4.71 1.76
CA GLY A 404 -22.54 -4.53 1.85
C GLY A 404 -21.84 -3.80 3.01
N VAL A 405 -22.48 -3.45 4.14
CA VAL A 405 -21.78 -2.71 5.24
C VAL A 405 -21.61 -3.51 6.53
N PRO A 406 -20.38 -3.92 6.90
CA PRO A 406 -20.12 -4.83 8.02
C PRO A 406 -20.19 -4.20 9.41
N LEU A 407 -20.57 -2.92 9.54
CA LEU A 407 -20.38 -2.15 10.77
C LEU A 407 -21.57 -2.22 11.74
N ILE A 408 -22.75 -2.59 11.25
CA ILE A 408 -23.99 -2.55 12.02
C ILE A 408 -24.85 -3.67 11.38
N GLY A 409 -24.76 -4.92 11.86
CA GLY A 409 -25.44 -6.08 11.24
C GLY A 409 -26.98 -6.07 11.36
N THR A 410 -27.72 -6.31 10.27
CA THR A 410 -29.21 -6.34 10.23
C THR A 410 -29.91 -5.20 11.00
N TYR A 411 -29.41 -3.97 10.89
CA TYR A 411 -30.07 -2.85 11.55
C TYR A 411 -31.18 -2.27 10.69
N THR A 412 -32.32 -2.09 11.35
CA THR A 412 -33.40 -1.24 10.86
C THR A 412 -32.90 0.21 10.76
N TYR A 413 -33.44 0.96 9.80
CA TYR A 413 -33.10 2.38 9.59
C TYR A 413 -33.13 3.24 10.87
N ASN A 414 -33.89 2.84 11.89
CA ASN A 414 -33.98 3.56 13.16
C ASN A 414 -32.68 3.54 13.95
N ALA A 415 -31.94 2.44 13.97
CA ALA A 415 -30.69 2.39 14.70
C ALA A 415 -29.57 3.18 14.00
N LEU A 416 -29.57 3.19 12.65
CA LEU A 416 -28.68 4.06 11.87
C LEU A 416 -28.97 5.54 12.15
N ARG A 417 -30.24 5.92 12.35
CA ARG A 417 -30.60 7.28 12.78
C ARG A 417 -30.12 7.59 14.19
N LEU A 418 -30.29 6.66 15.14
CA LEU A 418 -29.80 6.84 16.51
C LEU A 418 -28.27 6.96 16.55
N ALA A 419 -27.56 6.18 15.74
CA ALA A 419 -26.11 6.29 15.57
C ALA A 419 -25.72 7.69 15.05
N TYR A 420 -26.35 8.13 13.97
CA TYR A 420 -26.12 9.46 13.39
C TYR A 420 -26.36 10.58 14.40
N GLN A 421 -27.51 10.54 15.09
CA GLN A 421 -27.90 11.55 16.08
C GLN A 421 -27.01 11.53 17.31
N SER A 422 -26.52 10.36 17.72
CA SER A 422 -25.58 10.21 18.82
C SER A 422 -24.23 10.83 18.49
N ILE A 423 -23.67 10.60 17.29
CA ILE A 423 -22.42 11.25 16.87
C ILE A 423 -22.59 12.76 16.76
N CYS A 424 -23.75 13.23 16.28
CA CYS A 424 -24.06 14.66 16.25
C CYS A 424 -24.07 15.31 17.64
N SER A 425 -24.47 14.57 18.68
CA SER A 425 -24.77 15.11 20.00
C SER A 425 -23.67 14.90 21.03
N TYR A 426 -22.85 13.86 20.87
CA TYR A 426 -21.89 13.43 21.89
C TYR A 426 -20.46 13.38 21.37
N ALA A 427 -19.50 13.67 22.25
CA ALA A 427 -18.07 13.53 22.02
C ALA A 427 -17.56 12.13 22.39
N SER A 428 -18.19 11.47 23.38
CA SER A 428 -17.84 10.14 23.87
C SER A 428 -18.97 9.54 24.70
N ALA A 429 -18.97 8.21 24.87
CA ALA A 429 -19.75 7.51 25.88
C ALA A 429 -18.88 6.48 26.62
N VAL A 430 -18.78 6.56 27.95
CA VAL A 430 -17.84 5.70 28.70
C VAL A 430 -18.56 4.94 29.79
N GLN A 431 -18.27 3.64 29.91
CA GLN A 431 -18.74 2.82 31.03
C GLN A 431 -18.07 3.30 32.32
N LEU A 432 -18.89 3.58 33.34
CA LEU A 432 -18.42 3.95 34.67
C LEU A 432 -18.44 2.76 35.62
N ASN A 433 -19.52 1.98 35.61
CA ASN A 433 -19.69 0.84 36.50
C ASN A 433 -20.61 -0.23 35.90
N PHE A 434 -20.43 -1.48 36.34
CA PHE A 434 -21.32 -2.59 36.04
C PHE A 434 -21.60 -3.36 37.33
N GLU A 435 -22.82 -3.29 37.84
CA GLU A 435 -23.23 -3.91 39.09
C GLU A 435 -24.16 -5.09 38.85
N VAL A 436 -24.04 -6.11 39.70
CA VAL A 436 -24.94 -7.26 39.74
C VAL A 436 -25.67 -7.21 41.07
N LEU A 437 -26.94 -6.81 41.04
CA LEU A 437 -27.79 -6.72 42.21
C LEU A 437 -28.39 -8.12 42.50
N PRO A 438 -28.13 -8.69 43.68
CA PRO A 438 -28.66 -10.00 44.03
C PRO A 438 -30.18 -9.93 44.20
N THR A 439 -30.86 -11.00 43.77
CA THR A 439 -32.27 -11.22 44.06
C THR A 439 -32.38 -12.11 45.30
N PHE A 440 -33.31 -11.78 46.21
CA PHE A 440 -33.59 -12.61 47.38
C PHE A 440 -34.40 -13.88 47.03
N ASN A 441 -34.81 -14.03 45.76
CA ASN A 441 -35.48 -15.21 45.24
C ASN A 441 -34.53 -15.95 44.28
N PRO A 442 -34.12 -17.21 44.58
CA PRO A 442 -33.20 -17.98 43.74
C PRO A 442 -33.75 -18.31 42.35
N ASP A 443 -35.07 -18.21 42.13
CA ASP A 443 -35.70 -18.45 40.82
C ASP A 443 -35.72 -17.18 39.93
N VAL A 444 -35.32 -16.03 40.45
CA VAL A 444 -35.27 -14.78 39.70
C VAL A 444 -33.81 -14.47 39.37
N PRO A 445 -33.43 -14.31 38.09
CA PRO A 445 -32.07 -13.95 37.73
C PRO A 445 -31.65 -12.60 38.34
N PRO A 446 -30.36 -12.41 38.65
CA PRO A 446 -29.86 -11.16 39.20
C PRO A 446 -30.11 -9.99 38.26
N ILE A 447 -30.35 -8.80 38.82
CA ILE A 447 -30.54 -7.57 38.03
C ILE A 447 -29.16 -6.95 37.78
N THR A 448 -28.81 -6.77 36.52
CA THR A 448 -27.59 -6.09 36.11
C THR A 448 -27.84 -4.61 35.83
N VAL A 449 -26.99 -3.74 36.38
CA VAL A 449 -27.06 -2.29 36.20
C VAL A 449 -25.75 -1.80 35.59
N LEU A 450 -25.83 -1.29 34.36
CA LEU A 450 -24.71 -0.63 33.69
C LEU A 450 -24.86 0.88 33.82
N THR A 451 -23.90 1.50 34.51
CA THR A 451 -23.80 2.95 34.61
C THR A 451 -22.76 3.46 33.62
N TYR A 452 -23.13 4.45 32.80
CA TYR A 452 -22.26 5.07 31.82
C TYR A 452 -22.42 6.60 31.86
N ALA A 453 -21.49 7.32 31.26
CA ALA A 453 -21.61 8.77 31.08
C ALA A 453 -21.33 9.17 29.64
N THR A 454 -22.26 9.94 29.07
CA THR A 454 -22.06 10.65 27.80
C THR A 454 -21.49 12.04 28.04
N VAL A 455 -20.57 12.44 27.17
CA VAL A 455 -20.04 13.81 27.12
C VAL A 455 -20.64 14.49 25.90
N ALA A 456 -21.27 15.66 26.09
CA ALA A 456 -21.84 16.42 24.98
C ALA A 456 -20.75 16.86 23.99
N ALA A 457 -21.06 16.82 22.69
CA ALA A 457 -20.21 17.41 21.68
C ALA A 457 -20.20 18.94 21.86
N PRO A 458 -19.04 19.62 21.69
CA PRO A 458 -18.95 21.07 21.84
C PRO A 458 -19.72 21.83 20.75
N ALA A 459 -20.02 21.17 19.63
CA ALA A 459 -20.84 21.65 18.53
C ALA A 459 -21.41 20.44 17.76
N PRO A 460 -22.47 20.62 16.95
CA PRO A 460 -22.96 19.56 16.07
C PRO A 460 -21.83 18.97 15.21
N ASN A 461 -21.75 17.64 15.15
CA ASN A 461 -20.70 16.91 14.44
C ASN A 461 -21.30 16.06 13.30
N PRO A 462 -21.42 16.63 12.08
CA PRO A 462 -21.88 15.89 10.91
C PRO A 462 -21.04 14.62 10.69
N ASN A 463 -21.69 13.57 10.21
CA ASN A 463 -21.09 12.23 10.26
C ASN A 463 -21.68 11.29 9.23
N ASP A 464 -20.94 10.24 8.95
CA ASP A 464 -21.31 9.24 7.96
C ASP A 464 -22.08 8.04 8.55
N VAL A 465 -22.73 8.24 9.71
CA VAL A 465 -23.36 7.26 10.61
C VAL A 465 -22.38 6.45 11.46
N VAL A 466 -21.09 6.42 11.11
CA VAL A 466 -20.06 5.69 11.88
C VAL A 466 -19.02 6.64 12.45
N VAL A 467 -18.59 7.63 11.67
CA VAL A 467 -17.47 8.52 11.96
C VAL A 467 -17.89 9.95 11.75
N GLY A 468 -17.71 10.78 12.79
CA GLY A 468 -17.93 12.21 12.71
C GLY A 468 -16.79 12.95 12.03
N PHE A 469 -17.07 14.12 11.45
CA PHE A 469 -16.09 14.97 10.78
C PHE A 469 -14.85 15.26 11.62
N THR A 470 -15.02 15.51 12.92
CA THR A 470 -13.91 15.79 13.83
C THR A 470 -12.97 14.59 14.01
N SER A 471 -13.50 13.37 13.86
CA SER A 471 -12.73 12.14 13.94
C SER A 471 -12.13 11.77 12.58
N ALA A 472 -12.86 12.01 11.47
CA ALA A 472 -12.32 11.82 10.12
C ALA A 472 -11.22 12.83 9.77
N ASN A 473 -11.28 14.06 10.31
CA ASN A 473 -10.33 15.15 10.08
C ASN A 473 -9.73 15.61 11.42
N PRO A 474 -8.73 14.90 11.95
CA PRO A 474 -8.27 15.08 13.32
C PRO A 474 -7.34 16.30 13.52
N GLY A 475 -7.00 17.04 12.47
CA GLY A 475 -6.18 18.26 12.53
C GLY A 475 -4.68 18.07 12.25
N TRP A 476 -4.18 16.84 12.20
CA TRP A 476 -2.79 16.52 11.81
C TRP A 476 -2.62 16.03 10.37
N GLY A 477 -3.73 15.75 9.67
CA GLY A 477 -3.74 15.45 8.25
C GLY A 477 -4.24 16.64 7.42
N THR A 478 -3.98 16.61 6.12
CA THR A 478 -4.52 17.59 5.16
C THR A 478 -5.90 17.13 4.67
N PRO A 479 -6.99 17.84 4.98
CA PRO A 479 -8.32 17.49 4.50
C PRO A 479 -8.43 17.71 2.98
N LEU A 480 -8.94 16.71 2.26
CA LEU A 480 -9.28 16.79 0.83
C LEU A 480 -10.80 17.01 0.60
N GLY A 481 -11.52 17.29 1.68
CA GLY A 481 -12.93 17.66 1.70
C GLY A 481 -13.78 16.72 2.55
N ASN A 482 -15.01 17.18 2.80
CA ASN A 482 -16.08 16.40 3.40
C ASN A 482 -17.22 16.29 2.39
N ASN A 483 -17.63 15.06 2.07
CA ASN A 483 -18.68 14.86 1.08
C ASN A 483 -20.05 14.82 1.77
N ALA A 484 -20.88 15.82 1.47
CA ALA A 484 -22.28 15.82 1.88
C ALA A 484 -23.06 14.70 1.15
N SER A 485 -24.11 14.19 1.78
CA SER A 485 -24.95 13.10 1.25
C SER A 485 -24.16 11.84 0.86
N THR A 486 -23.05 11.59 1.56
CA THR A 486 -22.21 10.41 1.40
C THR A 486 -22.11 9.73 2.75
N ASN A 487 -22.33 8.43 2.80
CA ASN A 487 -22.24 7.66 4.04
C ASN A 487 -20.93 6.87 4.13
N HIS A 488 -20.77 6.12 5.22
CA HIS A 488 -19.50 5.47 5.55
C HIS A 488 -19.02 4.49 4.46
N SER A 489 -19.94 3.93 3.66
CA SER A 489 -19.59 2.98 2.62
C SER A 489 -19.34 3.65 1.28
N THR A 490 -20.18 4.62 0.93
CA THR A 490 -20.12 5.35 -0.35
C THR A 490 -18.98 6.38 -0.42
N VAL A 491 -18.31 6.67 0.71
CA VAL A 491 -17.08 7.47 0.73
C VAL A 491 -15.95 6.83 -0.08
N LYS A 492 -15.96 5.50 -0.26
CA LYS A 492 -15.08 4.76 -1.18
C LYS A 492 -15.59 4.88 -2.61
N ASN A 493 -15.18 5.93 -3.30
CA ASN A 493 -15.53 6.15 -4.71
C ASN A 493 -14.35 6.70 -5.51
N ALA A 494 -14.44 6.59 -6.83
CA ALA A 494 -13.42 7.05 -7.77
C ALA A 494 -12.98 8.50 -7.53
N GLY A 495 -13.93 9.42 -7.27
CA GLY A 495 -13.63 10.83 -7.09
C GLY A 495 -12.74 11.11 -5.86
N ASN A 496 -13.03 10.46 -4.75
CA ASN A 496 -12.21 10.60 -3.54
C ASN A 496 -10.84 9.94 -3.68
N VAL A 497 -10.77 8.77 -4.32
CA VAL A 497 -9.49 8.11 -4.63
C VAL A 497 -8.64 8.97 -5.56
N ARG A 498 -9.24 9.58 -6.59
CA ARG A 498 -8.53 10.51 -7.49
C ARG A 498 -7.89 11.68 -6.74
N LYS A 499 -8.62 12.32 -5.83
CA LYS A 499 -8.07 13.42 -5.01
C LYS A 499 -6.85 13.00 -4.22
N ILE A 500 -6.84 11.77 -3.68
CA ILE A 500 -5.69 11.23 -2.95
C ILE A 500 -4.53 10.96 -3.92
N LEU A 501 -4.80 10.32 -5.06
CA LEU A 501 -3.79 10.06 -6.10
C LEU A 501 -3.11 11.35 -6.59
N ASP A 502 -3.88 12.42 -6.81
CA ASP A 502 -3.37 13.73 -7.23
C ASP A 502 -2.34 14.33 -6.26
N LYS A 503 -2.41 13.95 -4.97
CA LYS A 503 -1.46 14.39 -3.95
C LYS A 503 -0.32 13.42 -3.74
N ALA A 504 -0.58 12.12 -3.83
CA ALA A 504 0.38 11.07 -3.53
C ALA A 504 1.36 10.79 -4.69
N ILE A 505 0.89 10.75 -5.95
CA ILE A 505 1.73 10.43 -7.11
C ILE A 505 2.93 11.38 -7.25
N PRO A 506 2.81 12.71 -7.05
CA PRO A 506 3.94 13.62 -7.15
C PRO A 506 5.05 13.44 -6.11
N LEU A 507 4.84 12.63 -5.06
CA LEU A 507 5.84 12.36 -4.01
C LEU A 507 6.92 11.35 -4.45
N ARG A 508 6.82 10.84 -5.68
CA ARG A 508 7.70 9.85 -6.33
C ARG A 508 9.20 10.04 -6.08
#